data_AF-T1AMR2-F1
#
_entry.id   AF-T1AMR2-F1
#
_cell.length_a   1.000
_cell.length_b   1.000
_cell.length_c   1.000
_cell.angle_alpha   90.00
_cell.angle_beta   90.00
_cell.angle_gamma   90.00
#
_symmetry.space_group_name_H-M   'P 1'
#
loop_
_entity.id
_entity.type
_entity.pdbx_description
1 polymer ?
#
loop_
_entity_poly.entity_id
_entity_poly.type
_entity_poly.pdbx_seq_one_letter_code
_entity_poly.pdbx_strand_id
1 'polypeptide(L)'
;YGVDPDGQAFAQFISNFLSQYGRWNSPKYLIGESYGTTRNAVLANILEQQGNIDLNGVVMMSSILNFDTSIDQPNLNPGINLPYALALPTYAAVAWYHKALANPPATLHPWLDQVQTWAMGPYLHALNEGAALPQAQEQQVAAQMAAYTGLPERYVLRA
;
A
#
# COMPACT_ATOMS: atom_id res chain seq x y z
N TYR A 1 19.94 -13.90 7.73
CA TYR A 1 18.87 -13.44 6.82
C TYR A 1 18.55 -11.99 7.17
N GLY A 2 18.18 -11.18 6.19
CA GLY A 2 17.92 -9.75 6.35
C GLY A 2 18.08 -9.00 5.03
N VAL A 3 17.70 -7.72 4.98
CA VAL A 3 17.73 -6.93 3.73
C VAL A 3 19.12 -6.96 3.08
N ASP A 4 20.18 -6.59 3.83
CA ASP A 4 21.53 -6.56 3.28
C ASP A 4 22.13 -7.95 3.05
N PRO A 5 22.05 -8.91 4.01
CA PRO A 5 22.56 -10.26 3.77
C PRO A 5 21.90 -10.97 2.58
N ASP A 6 20.57 -10.80 2.41
CA ASP A 6 19.85 -11.36 1.28
C ASP A 6 20.32 -10.70 -0.02
N GLY A 7 20.41 -9.36 -0.05
CA GLY A 7 20.90 -8.61 -1.22
C GLY A 7 22.31 -9.01 -1.65
N GLN A 8 23.23 -9.16 -0.70
CA GLN A 8 24.60 -9.61 -0.96
C GLN A 8 24.65 -11.03 -1.52
N ALA A 9 23.84 -11.95 -0.99
CA ALA A 9 23.78 -13.32 -1.48
C ALA A 9 23.32 -13.37 -2.95
N PHE A 10 22.29 -12.60 -3.31
CA PHE A 10 21.84 -12.51 -4.70
C PHE A 10 22.86 -11.84 -5.62
N ALA A 11 23.54 -10.78 -5.17
CA ALA A 11 24.60 -10.13 -5.94
C ALA A 11 25.76 -11.10 -6.25
N GLN A 12 26.20 -11.87 -5.25
CA GLN A 12 27.23 -12.89 -5.42
C GLN A 12 26.79 -13.98 -6.41
N PHE A 13 25.54 -14.45 -6.29
CA PHE A 13 24.98 -15.42 -7.23
C PHE A 13 25.01 -14.90 -8.67
N ILE A 14 24.54 -13.66 -8.90
CA ILE A 14 24.51 -13.04 -10.23
C ILE A 14 25.93 -12.91 -10.78
N SER A 15 26.88 -12.40 -10.00
CA SER A 15 28.27 -12.25 -10.44
C SER A 15 28.91 -13.58 -10.84
N ASN A 16 28.68 -14.63 -10.03
CA ASN A 16 29.15 -15.97 -10.32
C ASN A 16 28.51 -16.53 -11.59
N PHE A 17 27.21 -16.34 -11.76
CA PHE A 17 26.48 -16.76 -12.96
C PHE A 17 27.02 -16.06 -14.23
N LEU A 18 27.23 -14.74 -14.18
CA LEU A 18 27.76 -13.98 -15.31
C LEU A 18 29.15 -14.49 -15.72
N SER A 19 30.01 -14.78 -14.74
CA SER A 19 31.35 -15.31 -14.97
C SER A 19 31.33 -16.73 -15.53
N GLN A 20 30.55 -17.62 -14.90
CA GLN A 20 30.47 -19.03 -15.28
C GLN A 20 29.97 -19.21 -16.72
N TYR A 21 29.03 -18.37 -17.15
CA TYR A 21 28.38 -18.50 -18.46
C TYR A 21 28.83 -17.45 -19.49
N GLY A 22 29.82 -16.61 -19.17
CA GLY A 22 30.35 -15.60 -20.10
C GLY A 22 29.31 -14.55 -20.50
N ARG A 23 28.44 -14.13 -19.57
CA ARG A 23 27.27 -13.28 -19.84
C ARG A 23 27.43 -11.81 -19.45
N TRP A 24 28.65 -11.36 -19.13
CA TRP A 24 28.93 -9.98 -18.70
C TRP A 24 28.36 -8.91 -19.64
N ASN A 25 28.41 -9.11 -20.96
CA ASN A 25 27.87 -8.17 -21.96
C ASN A 25 26.39 -8.42 -22.33
N SER A 26 25.72 -9.39 -21.71
CA SER A 26 24.29 -9.64 -21.98
C SER A 26 23.45 -8.51 -21.39
N PRO A 27 22.31 -8.17 -22.01
CA PRO A 27 21.33 -7.31 -21.36
C PRO A 27 20.81 -7.95 -20.05
N LYS A 28 20.72 -7.17 -18.98
CA LYS A 28 20.33 -7.62 -17.63
C LYS A 28 19.14 -6.83 -17.15
N TYR A 29 18.10 -7.55 -16.72
CA TYR A 29 16.90 -6.96 -16.13
C TYR A 29 16.61 -7.63 -14.80
N LEU A 30 16.25 -6.83 -13.80
CA LEU A 30 15.66 -7.34 -12.56
C LEU A 30 14.14 -7.26 -12.67
N ILE A 31 13.45 -8.34 -12.32
CA ILE A 31 11.99 -8.39 -12.23
C ILE A 31 11.60 -8.84 -10.83
N GLY A 32 10.68 -8.10 -10.21
CA GLY A 32 10.24 -8.37 -8.85
C GLY A 32 8.75 -8.03 -8.70
N GLU A 33 8.06 -8.86 -7.92
CA GLU A 33 6.66 -8.69 -7.56
C GLU A 33 6.54 -8.47 -6.05
N SER A 34 5.62 -7.62 -5.61
CA SER A 34 5.33 -7.37 -4.19
C SER A 34 6.63 -7.00 -3.44
N TYR A 35 7.02 -7.72 -2.39
CA TYR A 35 8.28 -7.46 -1.66
C TYR A 35 9.54 -7.65 -2.52
N GLY A 36 9.44 -8.38 -3.63
CA GLY A 36 10.48 -8.46 -4.65
C GLY A 36 10.81 -7.09 -5.27
N THR A 37 9.87 -6.14 -5.26
CA THR A 37 10.10 -4.77 -5.76
C THR A 37 11.05 -3.99 -4.84
N THR A 38 10.88 -4.11 -3.52
CA THR A 38 11.81 -3.54 -2.53
C THR A 38 13.19 -4.20 -2.64
N ARG A 39 13.23 -5.53 -2.80
CA ARG A 39 14.50 -6.27 -3.00
C ARG A 39 15.19 -5.88 -4.30
N ASN A 40 14.46 -5.59 -5.37
CA ASN A 40 15.05 -5.10 -6.61
C ASN A 40 15.79 -3.78 -6.41
N ALA A 41 15.23 -2.85 -5.63
CA ALA A 41 15.90 -1.58 -5.36
C ALA A 41 17.22 -1.78 -4.60
N VAL A 42 17.22 -2.65 -3.58
CA VAL A 42 18.43 -2.99 -2.81
C VAL A 42 19.46 -3.70 -3.69
N LEU A 43 19.04 -4.70 -4.45
CA LEU A 43 19.93 -5.51 -5.29
C LEU A 43 20.51 -4.68 -6.44
N ALA A 44 19.72 -3.82 -7.09
CA ALA A 44 20.20 -2.92 -8.13
C ALA A 44 21.32 -2.01 -7.59
N ASN A 45 21.13 -1.43 -6.40
CA ASN A 45 22.15 -0.60 -5.76
C ASN A 45 23.44 -1.39 -5.46
N ILE A 46 23.33 -2.62 -4.95
CA ILE A 46 24.52 -3.46 -4.66
C ILE A 46 25.25 -3.84 -5.95
N LEU A 47 24.53 -4.28 -6.98
CA LEU A 47 25.11 -4.69 -8.27
C LEU A 47 25.88 -3.54 -8.93
N GLU A 48 25.30 -2.34 -8.95
CA GLU A 48 25.89 -1.15 -9.57
C GLU A 48 27.07 -0.62 -8.72
N GLN A 49 26.88 -0.41 -7.41
CA GLN A 49 27.87 0.28 -6.56
C GLN A 49 29.02 -0.61 -6.08
N GLN A 50 28.80 -1.93 -5.99
CA GLN A 50 29.76 -2.86 -5.39
C GLN A 50 30.14 -3.98 -6.36
N GLY A 51 29.23 -4.35 -7.26
CA GLY A 51 29.40 -5.48 -8.18
C GLY A 51 30.01 -5.13 -9.54
N ASN A 52 30.06 -3.84 -9.92
CA ASN A 52 30.37 -3.39 -11.28
C ASN A 52 29.52 -4.12 -12.35
N ILE A 53 28.23 -4.34 -12.03
CA ILE A 53 27.27 -5.01 -12.90
C ILE A 53 26.17 -4.00 -13.24
N ASP A 54 26.23 -3.48 -14.46
CA ASP A 54 25.22 -2.55 -14.97
C ASP A 54 23.92 -3.28 -15.34
N LEU A 55 22.80 -2.63 -15.05
CA LEU A 55 21.46 -3.10 -15.41
C LEU A 55 20.88 -2.33 -16.61
N ASN A 56 20.18 -3.05 -17.50
CA ASN A 56 19.44 -2.45 -18.61
C ASN A 56 18.01 -2.04 -18.22
N GLY A 57 17.54 -2.47 -17.05
CA GLY A 57 16.27 -2.04 -16.50
C GLY A 57 15.84 -2.82 -15.27
N VAL A 58 14.86 -2.27 -14.56
CA VAL A 58 14.19 -2.89 -13.42
C VAL A 58 12.69 -2.83 -13.65
N VAL A 59 12.03 -3.98 -13.53
CA VAL A 59 10.57 -4.13 -13.65
C VAL A 59 10.02 -4.41 -12.26
N MET A 60 9.08 -3.58 -11.81
CA MET A 60 8.45 -3.71 -10.51
C MET A 60 6.94 -3.89 -10.66
N MET A 61 6.42 -5.01 -10.16
CA MET A 61 5.00 -5.37 -10.24
C MET A 61 4.36 -5.31 -8.85
N SER A 62 3.21 -4.63 -8.74
CA SER A 62 2.48 -4.50 -7.48
C SER A 62 3.34 -3.91 -6.35
N SER A 63 4.03 -2.81 -6.67
CA SER A 63 5.04 -2.19 -5.82
C SER A 63 4.41 -1.30 -4.75
N ILE A 64 4.99 -1.32 -3.56
CA ILE A 64 4.82 -0.25 -2.57
C ILE A 64 6.08 0.61 -2.56
N LEU A 65 5.94 1.87 -2.99
CA LEU A 65 7.05 2.83 -3.04
C LEU A 65 7.08 3.76 -1.82
N ASN A 66 5.94 3.86 -1.11
CA ASN A 66 5.81 4.59 0.12
C ASN A 66 5.14 3.71 1.17
N PHE A 67 5.88 3.28 2.19
CA PHE A 67 5.33 2.45 3.26
C PHE A 67 4.41 3.22 4.21
N ASP A 68 4.51 4.55 4.25
CA ASP A 68 3.57 5.39 5.02
C ASP A 68 2.14 5.34 4.45
N THR A 69 1.95 4.82 3.23
CA THR A 69 0.60 4.62 2.65
C THR A 69 0.09 3.19 2.81
N SER A 70 0.79 2.33 3.57
CA SER A 70 0.36 0.94 3.77
C SER A 70 -0.89 0.86 4.65
N ILE A 71 -1.95 0.27 4.10
CA ILE A 71 -3.21 0.02 4.82
C ILE A 71 -3.13 -1.13 5.82
N ASP A 72 -2.12 -2.00 5.68
CA ASP A 72 -1.95 -3.17 6.55
C ASP A 72 -1.33 -2.80 7.90
N GLN A 73 -0.55 -1.73 7.93
CA GLN A 73 0.15 -1.25 9.12
C GLN A 73 0.09 0.29 9.27
N PRO A 74 -1.11 0.89 9.32
CA PRO A 74 -1.27 2.34 9.39
C PRO A 74 -0.72 2.95 10.69
N ASN A 75 -0.58 2.13 11.73
CA ASN A 75 -0.05 2.52 13.03
C ASN A 75 1.48 2.58 13.10
N LEU A 76 2.21 2.15 12.06
CA LEU A 76 3.68 2.30 12.02
C LEU A 76 4.11 3.76 12.03
N ASN A 77 3.29 4.62 11.40
CA ASN A 77 3.51 6.06 11.40
C ASN A 77 2.20 6.78 11.75
N PRO A 78 1.88 6.92 13.05
CA PRO A 78 0.62 7.50 13.50
C PRO A 78 0.46 8.99 13.15
N GLY A 79 1.51 9.64 12.62
CA GLY A 79 1.42 10.99 12.06
C GLY A 79 0.84 11.06 10.65
N ILE A 80 0.62 9.91 9.99
CA ILE A 80 0.11 9.84 8.62
C ILE A 80 -1.27 9.20 8.61
N ASN A 81 -2.30 10.01 8.35
CA ASN A 81 -3.69 9.55 8.31
C ASN A 81 -4.12 8.96 6.96
N LEU A 82 -3.31 9.13 5.90
CA LEU A 82 -3.66 8.74 4.54
C LEU A 82 -4.02 7.25 4.37
N PRO A 83 -3.32 6.27 5.00
CA PRO A 83 -3.70 4.86 4.95
C PRO A 83 -5.16 4.57 5.29
N TYR A 84 -5.72 5.23 6.32
CA TYR A 84 -7.10 5.02 6.75
C TYR A 84 -8.09 5.42 5.65
N ALA A 85 -7.84 6.56 5.00
CA ALA A 85 -8.65 7.02 3.87
C ALA A 85 -8.52 6.09 2.65
N LEU A 86 -7.30 5.62 2.35
CA LEU A 86 -7.05 4.68 1.24
C LEU A 86 -7.71 3.31 1.47
N ALA A 87 -7.86 2.88 2.73
CA ALA A 87 -8.47 1.59 3.07
C ALA A 87 -10.00 1.58 2.89
N LEU A 88 -10.67 2.71 3.15
CA LEU A 88 -12.12 2.77 3.24
C LEU A 88 -12.87 2.29 1.97
N PRO A 89 -12.50 2.65 0.74
CA PRO A 89 -13.14 2.13 -0.47
C PRO A 89 -13.07 0.61 -0.57
N THR A 90 -11.96 -0.01 -0.14
CA THR A 90 -11.81 -1.47 -0.11
C THR A 90 -12.76 -2.08 0.89
N TYR A 91 -12.88 -1.52 2.10
CA TYR A 91 -13.84 -2.00 3.11
C TYR A 91 -15.28 -1.87 2.62
N ALA A 92 -15.62 -0.77 1.94
CA ALA A 92 -16.93 -0.56 1.35
C ALA A 92 -17.24 -1.60 0.25
N ALA A 93 -16.27 -1.89 -0.63
CA ALA A 93 -16.42 -2.93 -1.64
C ALA A 93 -16.63 -4.32 -1.02
N VAL A 94 -15.88 -4.65 0.04
CA VAL A 94 -16.03 -5.90 0.80
C VAL A 94 -17.42 -5.98 1.44
N ALA A 95 -17.87 -4.92 2.10
CA ALA A 95 -19.20 -4.85 2.71
C ALA A 95 -20.32 -5.01 1.68
N TRP A 96 -20.19 -4.38 0.51
CA TRP A 96 -21.11 -4.54 -0.61
C TRP A 96 -21.14 -5.99 -1.12
N TYR A 97 -19.97 -6.58 -1.40
CA TYR A 97 -19.84 -7.93 -1.92
C TYR A 97 -20.46 -8.98 -0.99
N HIS A 98 -20.24 -8.82 0.32
CA HIS A 98 -20.77 -9.73 1.35
C HIS A 98 -22.19 -9.38 1.83
N LYS A 99 -22.88 -8.41 1.21
CA LYS A 99 -24.24 -7.99 1.56
C LYS A 99 -24.37 -7.53 3.03
N ALA A 100 -23.32 -6.89 3.56
CA ALA A 100 -23.29 -6.38 4.92
C ALA A 100 -23.94 -4.99 5.06
N LEU A 101 -24.23 -4.31 3.95
CA LEU A 101 -24.85 -2.99 3.94
C LEU A 101 -26.36 -3.10 4.16
N ALA A 102 -26.94 -2.21 4.98
CA ALA A 102 -28.38 -2.13 5.17
C ALA A 102 -29.13 -1.70 3.89
N ASN A 103 -28.54 -0.77 3.13
CA ASN A 103 -29.08 -0.25 1.87
C ASN A 103 -28.01 -0.36 0.77
N PRO A 104 -27.74 -1.56 0.23
CA PRO A 104 -26.68 -1.74 -0.75
C PRO A 104 -27.05 -1.06 -2.09
N PRO A 105 -26.12 -0.30 -2.70
CA PRO A 105 -26.33 0.22 -4.06
C PRO A 105 -26.46 -0.93 -5.07
N ALA A 106 -27.20 -0.69 -6.15
CA ALA A 106 -27.41 -1.67 -7.21
C ALA A 106 -26.12 -1.97 -8.02
N THR A 107 -25.26 -0.96 -8.20
CA THR A 107 -24.00 -1.08 -8.95
C THR A 107 -22.83 -0.59 -8.09
N LEU A 108 -21.73 -1.33 -8.13
CA LEU A 108 -20.57 -1.08 -7.27
C LEU A 108 -19.77 0.16 -7.70
N HIS A 109 -19.39 0.26 -8.97
CA HIS A 109 -18.43 1.27 -9.43
C HIS A 109 -18.89 2.72 -9.20
N PRO A 110 -20.10 3.15 -9.63
CA PRO A 110 -20.52 4.54 -9.42
C PRO A 110 -20.62 4.91 -7.94
N TRP A 111 -20.91 3.94 -7.08
CA TRP A 111 -20.94 4.15 -5.64
C TRP A 111 -19.53 4.19 -5.04
N LEU A 112 -18.60 3.32 -5.47
CA LEU A 112 -17.22 3.36 -5.00
C LEU A 112 -16.52 4.68 -5.35
N ASP A 113 -16.82 5.31 -6.49
CA ASP A 113 -16.29 6.63 -6.82
C ASP A 113 -16.74 7.70 -5.79
N GLN A 114 -17.96 7.59 -5.28
CA GLN A 114 -18.47 8.46 -4.20
C GLN A 114 -17.76 8.16 -2.88
N VAL A 115 -17.56 6.89 -2.55
CA VAL A 115 -16.82 6.46 -1.35
C VAL A 115 -15.38 6.99 -1.40
N GLN A 116 -14.70 6.88 -2.54
CA GLN A 116 -13.34 7.38 -2.74
C GLN A 116 -13.27 8.90 -2.58
N THR A 117 -14.21 9.63 -3.19
CA THR A 117 -14.29 11.08 -3.08
C THR A 117 -14.51 11.51 -1.63
N TRP A 118 -15.40 10.82 -0.91
CA TRP A 118 -15.67 11.10 0.50
C TRP A 118 -14.47 10.74 1.40
N ALA A 119 -13.83 9.60 1.15
CA ALA A 119 -12.68 9.12 1.90
C ALA A 119 -11.50 10.11 1.82
N MET A 120 -11.20 10.59 0.61
CA MET A 120 -10.09 11.52 0.36
C MET A 120 -10.42 12.98 0.72
N GLY A 121 -11.69 13.31 0.92
CA GLY A 121 -12.14 14.65 1.30
C GLY A 121 -12.58 14.69 2.77
N PRO A 122 -13.90 14.70 3.07
CA PRO A 122 -14.42 14.83 4.43
C PRO A 122 -13.78 13.91 5.47
N TYR A 123 -13.55 12.63 5.14
CA TYR A 123 -12.99 11.67 6.10
C TYR A 123 -11.53 11.96 6.43
N LEU A 124 -10.69 12.10 5.41
CA LEU A 124 -9.28 12.44 5.61
C LEU A 124 -9.12 13.80 6.32
N HIS A 125 -9.97 14.78 6.00
CA HIS A 125 -9.99 16.05 6.73
C HIS A 125 -10.31 15.84 8.21
N ALA A 126 -11.36 15.07 8.54
CA ALA A 126 -11.72 14.78 9.93
C ALA A 126 -10.60 14.06 10.69
N LEU A 127 -9.91 13.10 10.06
CA LEU A 127 -8.75 12.44 10.64
C LEU A 127 -7.61 13.42 10.94
N ASN A 128 -7.39 14.40 10.05
CA ASN A 128 -6.35 15.41 10.22
C ASN A 128 -6.65 16.45 11.31
N GLU A 129 -7.92 16.76 11.56
CA GLU A 129 -8.32 17.59 12.71
C GLU A 129 -8.07 16.88 14.05
N GLY A 130 -8.11 15.54 14.07
CA GLY A 130 -7.82 14.72 15.24
C GLY A 130 -8.62 15.17 16.47
N ALA A 131 -7.93 15.49 17.57
CA ALA A 131 -8.57 15.93 18.82
C ALA A 131 -9.28 17.30 18.73
N ALA A 132 -9.04 18.09 17.67
CA ALA A 132 -9.73 19.36 17.44
C ALA A 132 -11.09 19.18 16.74
N LEU A 133 -11.39 17.98 16.24
CA LEU A 133 -12.64 17.70 15.53
C LEU A 133 -13.86 17.92 16.44
N PRO A 134 -14.82 18.79 16.07
CA PRO A 134 -16.03 18.97 16.85
C PRO A 134 -16.84 17.66 16.96
N GLN A 135 -17.37 17.36 18.15
CA GLN A 135 -18.14 16.13 18.41
C GLN A 135 -19.29 15.89 17.42
N ALA A 136 -19.96 16.97 16.98
CA ALA A 136 -21.03 16.86 15.98
C ALA A 136 -20.50 16.39 14.61
N GLN A 137 -19.29 16.79 14.22
CA GLN A 137 -18.65 16.35 12.98
C GLN A 137 -18.13 14.91 13.13
N GLU A 138 -17.57 14.55 14.29
CA GLU A 138 -17.17 13.17 14.60
C GLU A 138 -18.34 12.19 14.43
N GLN A 139 -19.51 12.52 14.98
CA GLN A 139 -20.73 11.70 14.82
C GLN A 139 -21.16 11.59 13.35
N GLN A 140 -21.11 12.68 12.59
CA GLN A 140 -21.45 12.66 11.16
C GLN A 140 -20.51 11.76 10.35
N VAL A 141 -19.20 11.86 10.62
CA VAL A 141 -18.17 11.05 9.97
C VAL A 141 -18.35 9.58 10.33
N ALA A 142 -18.58 9.27 11.60
CA ALA A 142 -18.80 7.90 12.07
C ALA A 142 -20.07 7.27 11.47
N ALA A 143 -21.16 8.02 11.41
CA ALA A 143 -22.40 7.56 10.79
C ALA A 143 -22.20 7.26 9.29
N GLN A 144 -21.46 8.12 8.58
CA GLN A 144 -21.18 7.91 7.16
C GLN A 144 -20.23 6.72 6.92
N MET A 145 -19.20 6.55 7.76
CA MET A 145 -18.30 5.41 7.71
C MET A 145 -19.04 4.10 8.03
N ALA A 146 -19.95 4.10 9.01
CA ALA A 146 -20.83 2.98 9.31
C ALA A 146 -21.72 2.62 8.11
N ALA A 147 -22.29 3.63 7.43
CA ALA A 147 -23.09 3.42 6.22
C ALA A 147 -22.28 2.80 5.07
N TYR A 148 -21.00 3.15 4.91
CA TYR A 148 -20.13 2.59 3.88
C TYR A 148 -19.57 1.21 4.21
N THR A 149 -19.36 0.89 5.49
CA THR A 149 -18.71 -0.36 5.91
C THR A 149 -19.68 -1.43 6.42
N GLY A 150 -20.93 -1.07 6.71
CA GLY A 150 -21.90 -1.95 7.36
C GLY A 150 -21.59 -2.22 8.83
N LEU A 151 -20.56 -1.56 9.40
CA LEU A 151 -20.21 -1.69 10.81
C LEU A 151 -21.19 -0.88 11.68
N PRO A 152 -21.46 -1.31 12.93
CA PRO A 152 -22.22 -0.49 13.87
C PRO A 152 -21.51 0.84 14.14
N GLU A 153 -22.23 1.96 14.14
CA GLU A 153 -21.66 3.30 14.42
C GLU A 153 -20.92 3.35 15.75
N ARG A 154 -21.49 2.72 16.80
CA ARG A 154 -20.83 2.58 18.12
C ARG A 154 -19.48 1.87 18.07
N TYR A 155 -19.25 1.00 17.09
CA TYR A 155 -17.97 0.33 16.90
C TYR A 155 -16.97 1.31 16.27
N VAL A 156 -17.40 2.05 15.24
CA VAL A 156 -16.59 3.07 14.57
C VAL A 156 -16.15 4.16 15.54
N LEU A 157 -17.04 4.68 16.39
CA LEU A 157 -16.71 5.72 17.38
C LEU A 157 -15.73 5.27 18.49
N ARG A 158 -15.61 3.96 18.72
CA ARG A 158 -14.78 3.41 19.80
C ARG A 158 -13.39 3.00 19.29
N ALA A 159 -13.32 2.51 18.05
CA ALA A 159 -12.13 1.93 17.45
C ALA A 159 -11.08 3.00 17.15
#